data_AF-A0A7K7QUD1-F1
#
_entry.id   AF-A0A7K7QUD1-F1
#
_cell.length_a   1.000
_cell.length_b   1.000
_cell.length_c   1.000
_cell.angle_alpha   90.00
_cell.angle_beta   90.00
_cell.angle_gamma   90.00
#
_symmetry.space_group_name_H-M   'P 1'
#
loop_
_entity.id
_entity.type
_entity.pdbx_description
1 polymer ?
#
loop_
_entity_poly.entity_id
_entity_poly.type
_entity_poly.pdbx_seq_one_letter_code
_entity_poly.pdbx_strand_id
1 'polypeptide(L)' 'QYLAIQIPDLVMSFGGSTDPCAMCFLYSTGKVGEQENKVYSKLLCDLLNKKLKIPSDRIYISFFDISPGKVGWNNTTFA' A
#
# COMPACT_ATOMS: atom_id res chain seq x y z
N GLN A 1 -3.95 -6.66 17.28
CA GLN A 1 -4.21 -6.79 15.83
C GLN A 1 -4.13 -5.39 15.26
N TYR A 2 -3.08 -5.05 14.49
CA TYR A 2 -2.72 -3.66 14.11
C TYR A 2 -2.69 -3.47 12.59
N LEU A 3 -3.81 -3.77 11.93
CA LEU A 3 -3.94 -3.60 10.48
C LEU A 3 -5.20 -2.81 10.17
N ALA A 4 -5.05 -1.74 9.40
CA ALA A 4 -6.14 -0.98 8.82
C ALA A 4 -6.03 -1.04 7.30
N ILE A 5 -7.16 -1.16 6.60
CA ILE A 5 -7.23 -1.27 5.15
C ILE A 5 -8.31 -0.31 4.65
N GLN A 6 -7.98 0.47 3.62
CA GLN A 6 -8.93 1.34 2.92
C GLN A 6 -8.86 1.04 1.43
N ILE A 7 -10.02 0.83 0.80
CA ILE A 7 -10.15 0.58 -0.65
C ILE A 7 -11.30 1.44 -1.18
N PRO A 8 -11.00 2.65 -1.69
CA PRO A 8 -12.00 3.51 -2.30
C PRO A 8 -12.12 3.26 -3.82
N ASP A 9 -13.29 3.55 -4.38
CA ASP A 9 -13.46 3.67 -5.83
C ASP A 9 -13.09 5.11 -6.25
N LEU A 10 -12.13 5.25 -7.17
CA LEU A 10 -11.59 6.54 -7.59
C LEU A 10 -11.54 6.64 -9.11
N VAL A 11 -11.73 7.85 -9.63
CA VAL A 11 -11.44 8.17 -11.04
C VAL A 11 -9.92 8.35 -11.18
N MET A 12 -9.28 7.48 -11.95
CA MET A 12 -7.81 7.43 -12.07
C MET A 12 -7.35 7.25 -13.51
N SER A 13 -6.12 7.68 -13.79
CA SER A 13 -5.39 7.39 -15.03
C SER A 13 -3.96 6.96 -14.68
N PHE A 14 -3.43 6.00 -15.43
CA PHE A 14 -2.04 5.55 -15.33
C PHE A 14 -1.44 5.45 -16.73
N GLY A 15 -0.37 6.22 -16.98
CA GLY A 15 0.25 6.32 -18.30
C GLY A 15 -0.69 6.88 -19.37
N GLY A 16 -1.66 7.72 -18.99
CA GLY A 16 -2.66 8.28 -19.90
C GLY A 16 -3.87 7.39 -20.20
N SER A 17 -3.86 6.11 -19.78
CA SER A 17 -5.01 5.20 -19.91
C SER A 17 -5.84 5.15 -18.61
N THR A 18 -7.17 5.05 -18.77
CA THR A 18 -8.15 4.82 -17.69
C THR A 18 -8.42 3.34 -17.44
N ASP A 19 -7.69 2.43 -18.08
CA ASP A 19 -7.75 0.99 -17.77
C ASP A 19 -7.42 0.74 -16.28
N PRO A 20 -7.91 -0.35 -15.68
CA PRO A 20 -7.72 -0.62 -14.25
C PRO A 20 -6.27 -0.41 -13.79
N CYS A 21 -6.10 0.36 -12.73
CA CYS A 21 -4.80 0.68 -12.12
C CYS A 21 -4.97 0.85 -10.61
N ALA A 22 -3.87 0.81 -9.86
CA ALA A 22 -3.88 1.06 -8.42
C ALA A 22 -2.73 1.96 -7.99
N MET A 23 -3.01 2.81 -7.00
CA MET A 23 -2.01 3.55 -6.25
C MET A 23 -2.14 3.15 -4.78
N CYS A 24 -1.11 2.50 -4.26
CA CYS A 24 -1.09 1.93 -2.93
C CYS A 24 -0.11 2.69 -2.04
N PHE A 25 -0.47 2.83 -0.77
CA PHE A 25 0.37 3.40 0.26
C PHE A 25 0.42 2.43 1.43
N LEU A 26 1.61 1.97 1.80
CA LEU A 26 1.81 1.10 2.96
C LEU A 26 2.60 1.87 4.01
N TYR A 27 1.92 2.18 5.10
CA TYR A 27 2.49 2.81 6.28
C TYR A 27 2.68 1.75 7.37
N SER A 28 3.87 1.68 7.94
CA SER A 28 4.17 0.74 9.01
C SER A 28 5.22 1.33 9.95
N THR A 29 5.19 0.91 11.22
CA THR A 29 6.24 1.20 12.18
C THR A 29 7.25 0.06 12.19
N GLY A 30 8.36 0.27 11.49
CA GLY A 30 9.31 -0.79 11.16
C GLY A 30 8.77 -1.77 10.12
N LYS A 31 9.55 -2.83 9.84
CA LYS A 31 9.25 -3.87 8.83
C LYS A 31 9.07 -3.31 7.42
N VAL A 32 9.67 -2.16 7.14
CA VAL A 32 9.78 -1.52 5.83
C VAL A 32 11.27 -1.40 5.53
N GLY A 33 11.68 -1.89 4.36
CA GLY A 33 13.08 -2.03 4.00
C GLY A 33 13.20 -2.59 2.59
N GLU A 34 14.38 -2.52 1.97
CA GLU A 34 14.52 -2.88 0.56
C GLU A 34 14.05 -4.31 0.25
N GLN A 35 14.39 -5.28 1.11
CA GLN A 35 14.03 -6.68 0.92
C GLN A 35 12.55 -6.93 1.25
N GLU A 36 12.07 -6.38 2.36
CA GLU A 36 10.66 -6.43 2.75
C GLU A 36 9.76 -5.84 1.66
N ASN A 37 10.12 -4.67 1.13
CA ASN A 37 9.35 -3.98 0.11
C ASN A 37 9.27 -4.79 -1.19
N LYS A 38 10.33 -5.54 -1.57
CA LYS A 38 10.29 -6.45 -2.72
C LYS A 38 9.29 -7.60 -2.50
N VAL A 39 9.29 -8.20 -1.31
CA VAL A 39 8.34 -9.26 -0.93
C VAL A 39 6.91 -8.73 -0.94
N TYR A 40 6.67 -7.58 -0.31
CA TYR A 40 5.34 -6.97 -0.25
C TYR A 40 4.84 -6.52 -1.62
N SER A 41 5.72 -5.98 -2.47
CA SER A 41 5.35 -5.58 -3.83
C SER A 41 4.83 -6.75 -4.62
N LYS A 42 5.54 -7.90 -4.58
CA LYS A 42 5.06 -9.12 -5.22
C LYS A 42 3.70 -9.57 -4.65
N LEU A 43 3.59 -9.65 -3.33
CA LEU A 43 2.37 -10.10 -2.67
C LEU A 43 1.16 -9.24 -3.02
N LEU A 44 1.30 -7.91 -2.94
CA LEU A 44 0.22 -6.96 -3.21
C LEU A 44 -0.16 -6.95 -4.69
N CYS A 45 0.82 -6.94 -5.60
CA CYS A 45 0.55 -7.01 -7.04
C CYS A 45 -0.17 -8.31 -7.42
N ASP A 46 0.26 -9.47 -6.90
CA ASP A 46 -0.39 -10.76 -7.14
C ASP A 46 -1.84 -10.76 -6.60
N LEU A 47 -2.07 -10.19 -5.42
CA LEU A 47 -3.38 -10.10 -4.79
C LEU A 47 -4.34 -9.21 -5.59
N LEU A 48 -3.89 -7.99 -5.94
CA LEU A 48 -4.67 -7.02 -6.70
C LEU A 48 -4.98 -7.55 -8.11
N ASN A 49 -4.03 -8.23 -8.75
CA ASN A 49 -4.29 -8.90 -10.01
C ASN A 49 -5.36 -9.99 -9.87
N LYS A 50 -5.20 -10.89 -8.89
CA LYS A 50 -6.13 -12.01 -8.70
C LYS A 50 -7.55 -11.53 -8.42
N LYS A 51 -7.71 -10.54 -7.55
CA LYS A 51 -8.99 -10.10 -7.00
C LYS A 51 -9.66 -9.01 -7.83
N LEU A 52 -8.89 -8.03 -8.31
CA LEU A 52 -9.41 -6.84 -8.98
C LEU A 52 -9.05 -6.78 -10.47
N LYS A 53 -8.29 -7.76 -10.98
CA LYS A 53 -7.86 -7.84 -12.39
C LYS A 53 -6.98 -6.68 -12.83
N ILE A 54 -6.27 -6.06 -11.89
CA ILE A 54 -5.33 -4.97 -12.18
C ILE A 54 -3.98 -5.59 -12.61
N PRO A 55 -3.45 -5.26 -13.80
CA PRO A 55 -2.12 -5.68 -14.23
C PRO A 55 -1.02 -5.13 -13.32
N SER A 56 0.01 -5.93 -13.00
CA SER A 56 1.06 -5.53 -12.03
C SER A 56 1.91 -4.34 -12.48
N ASP A 57 2.03 -4.11 -13.78
CA ASP A 57 2.70 -2.95 -14.39
C ASP A 57 1.90 -1.64 -14.29
N ARG A 58 0.64 -1.72 -13.82
CA ARG A 58 -0.24 -0.56 -13.57
C ARG A 58 -0.47 -0.30 -12.08
N ILE A 59 0.47 -0.73 -11.25
CA ILE A 59 0.42 -0.60 -9.79
C ILE A 59 1.67 0.12 -9.31
N TYR A 60 1.48 1.22 -8.57
CA TYR A 60 2.54 1.79 -7.74
C TYR A 60 2.24 1.55 -6.26
N ILE A 61 3.30 1.25 -5.50
CA ILE A 61 3.23 1.04 -4.05
C ILE A 61 4.31 1.91 -3.42
N SER A 62 3.88 2.88 -2.61
CA SER A 62 4.76 3.72 -1.81
C SER A 62 4.82 3.17 -0.39
N PHE A 63 6.04 2.88 0.09
CA PHE A 63 6.29 2.35 1.43
C PHE A 63 6.81 3.45 2.35
N PHE A 64 6.26 3.54 3.56
CA PHE A 64 6.62 4.54 4.55
C PHE A 64 6.91 3.87 5.88
N ASP A 65 8.17 3.97 6.32
CA ASP A 65 8.54 3.66 7.69
C ASP A 65 8.21 4.86 8.59
N ILE A 66 7.16 4.73 9.41
CA ILE A 66 6.72 5.77 10.33
C ILE A 66 7.16 5.40 11.75
N SER A 67 7.98 6.25 12.36
CA SER A 67 8.40 6.11 13.76
C SER A 67 7.19 6.05 14.73
N PRO A 68 7.26 5.31 15.85
CA PRO A 68 6.12 5.11 16.76
C PRO A 68 5.45 6.41 17.24
N GLY A 69 6.23 7.45 17.59
CA GLY A 69 5.70 8.74 18.05
C GLY A 69 4.99 9.57 16.98
N LYS A 70 5.01 9.14 15.72
CA LYS A 70 4.28 9.77 14.60
C LYS A 70 3.00 9.03 14.24
N VAL A 71 2.65 7.98 14.98
CA VAL A 71 1.40 7.23 14.80
C VAL A 71 0.54 7.42 16.05
N GLY A 72 -0.56 8.15 15.91
CA GLY A 72 -1.55 8.33 16.98
C GLY A 72 -2.50 7.15 17.07
N TRP A 73 -2.75 6.66 18.27
CA TRP A 73 -3.71 5.58 18.53
C TRP A 73 -4.15 5.61 20.00
N ASN A 74 -5.43 5.35 20.23
CA ASN A 74 -6.01 5.17 21.58
C ASN A 74 -5.66 6.32 22.56
N ASN A 75 -5.91 7.56 22.14
CA ASN A 75 -5.65 8.78 22.94
C ASN A 75 -4.17 9.02 23.31
N THR A 76 -3.23 8.31 22.68
CA THR A 76 -1.77 8.52 22.81
C THR A 76 -1.08 8.28 21.46
N THR A 77 0.24 8.10 21.46
CA THR A 77 1.03 7.60 20.32
C THR A 77 1.60 6.21 20.61
N PHE A 78 2.24 5.58 19.63
CA PHE A 78 2.96 4.32 19.86
C PHE A 78 4.35 4.51 20.51
N ALA A 79 4.78 5.74 20.80
CA ALA A 79 5.98 6.01 21.60
C ALA A 79 5.72 5.82 23.10
#